data_AF-A0A3B9DWN2-F1
#
_entry.id   AF-A0A3B9DWN2-F1
#
_cell.length_a   1.000
_cell.length_b   1.000
_cell.length_c   1.000
_cell.angle_alpha   90.00
_cell.angle_beta   90.00
_cell.angle_gamma   90.00
#
_symmetry.space_group_name_H-M   'P 1'
#
loop_
_entity.id
_entity.type
_entity.pdbx_description
1 polymer ?
#
loop_
_entity_poly.entity_id
_entity_poly.type
_entity_poly.pdbx_seq_one_letter_code
_entity_poly.pdbx_strand_id
1 'polypeptide(L)'
;MKELLCSIDPGRDKTGVALVHADGMLEKKCIVRTVDYEQELARLLAGKEIFALVMGNGTRHEVMQERTEALLSKLGREIPVTLVDEKYTTEMGEQWYWKDHPAKGLARLIPKGMRSVPVPVDDYVAWIIGCIYLGIVKAEDVGHKKV
;
A
#
# COMPACT_ATOMS: atom_id res chain seq x y z
N MET A 1 -6.20 20.27 -6.07
CA MET A 1 -6.24 19.31 -4.95
C MET A 1 -5.44 18.09 -5.39
N LYS A 2 -4.62 17.49 -4.53
CA LYS A 2 -3.90 16.28 -4.90
C LYS A 2 -4.90 15.12 -4.85
N GLU A 3 -5.07 14.42 -5.96
CA GLU A 3 -5.90 13.23 -6.04
C GLU A 3 -5.36 12.16 -5.08
N LEU A 4 -6.27 11.50 -4.34
CA LEU A 4 -5.92 10.55 -3.30
C LEU A 4 -6.51 9.18 -3.64
N LEU A 5 -5.69 8.14 -3.53
CA LEU A 5 -6.12 6.75 -3.64
C LEU A 5 -6.07 6.08 -2.26
N CYS A 6 -6.90 5.06 -2.08
CA CYS A 6 -6.83 4.17 -0.92
C CYS A 6 -6.33 2.80 -1.38
N SER A 7 -5.24 2.31 -0.82
CA SER A 7 -4.69 0.99 -1.13
C SER A 7 -4.73 0.07 0.09
N ILE A 8 -5.10 -1.19 -0.13
CA ILE A 8 -5.39 -2.17 0.92
C ILE A 8 -4.61 -3.45 0.67
N ASP A 9 -3.89 -3.90 1.70
CA ASP A 9 -3.24 -5.21 1.76
C ASP A 9 -4.06 -6.15 2.66
N PRO A 10 -4.87 -7.06 2.08
CA PRO A 10 -5.76 -7.93 2.85
C PRO A 10 -4.97 -9.03 3.58
N GLY A 11 -5.10 -9.05 4.91
CA GLY A 11 -4.61 -10.15 5.72
C GLY A 11 -5.69 -10.81 6.57
N ARG A 12 -5.39 -12.00 7.09
CA ARG A 12 -6.34 -12.83 7.84
C ARG A 12 -6.82 -12.15 9.13
N ASP A 13 -5.87 -11.70 9.95
CA ASP A 13 -6.15 -11.12 11.27
C ASP A 13 -5.98 -9.59 11.28
N LYS A 14 -5.11 -9.09 10.40
CA LYS A 14 -4.79 -7.68 10.24
C LYS A 14 -4.77 -7.32 8.76
N THR A 15 -5.24 -6.13 8.43
CA THR A 15 -5.27 -5.57 7.08
C THR A 15 -4.46 -4.28 7.05
N GLY A 16 -3.52 -4.16 6.11
CA GLY A 16 -2.81 -2.92 5.85
C GLY A 16 -3.67 -1.97 5.04
N VAL A 17 -3.68 -0.69 5.39
CA VAL A 17 -4.36 0.37 4.62
C VAL A 17 -3.43 1.56 4.47
N ALA A 18 -3.35 2.10 3.25
CA ALA A 18 -2.61 3.32 2.96
C ALA A 18 -3.46 4.29 2.13
N LEU A 19 -3.29 5.57 2.43
CA LEU A 19 -3.80 6.69 1.64
C LEU A 19 -2.61 7.31 0.92
N VAL A 20 -2.65 7.33 -0.41
CA VAL A 20 -1.51 7.68 -1.25
C VAL A 20 -1.93 8.73 -2.28
N HIS A 21 -1.20 9.83 -2.35
CA HIS A 21 -1.44 10.83 -3.38
C HIS A 21 -1.04 10.30 -4.76
N ALA A 22 -1.59 10.87 -5.83
CA ALA A 22 -1.28 10.49 -7.21
C ALA A 22 0.21 10.63 -7.60
N ASP A 23 1.00 11.39 -6.83
CA ASP A 23 2.47 11.50 -6.98
C ASP A 23 3.24 10.40 -6.21
N GLY A 24 2.54 9.47 -5.57
CA GLY A 24 3.08 8.39 -4.76
C GLY A 24 3.45 8.78 -3.33
N MET A 25 3.21 10.04 -2.93
CA MET A 25 3.46 10.45 -1.54
C MET A 25 2.44 9.80 -0.60
N LEU A 26 2.94 9.25 0.50
CA LEU A 26 2.12 8.67 1.55
C LEU A 26 1.45 9.78 2.38
N GLU A 27 0.12 9.81 2.39
CA GLU A 27 -0.65 10.67 3.30
C GLU A 27 -0.78 10.01 4.67
N LYS A 28 -1.15 8.72 4.68
CA LYS A 28 -1.34 7.95 5.90
C LYS A 28 -1.17 6.46 5.63
N LYS A 29 -0.60 5.72 6.58
CA LYS A 29 -0.67 4.26 6.64
C LYS A 29 -1.13 3.80 8.01
N CYS A 30 -1.84 2.68 8.06
CA CYS A 30 -2.21 2.04 9.30
C CYS A 30 -2.48 0.55 9.09
N ILE A 31 -2.33 -0.21 10.16
CA ILE A 31 -2.74 -1.61 10.23
C ILE A 31 -4.00 -1.67 11.08
N VAL A 32 -5.07 -2.22 10.51
CA VAL A 32 -6.35 -2.39 11.19
C VAL A 32 -6.59 -3.87 11.45
N ARG A 33 -7.38 -4.20 12.48
CA ARG A 33 -7.81 -5.59 12.65
C ARG A 33 -8.82 -5.93 11.55
N THR A 34 -8.67 -7.09 10.91
CA THR A 34 -9.54 -7.49 9.78
C THR A 34 -11.01 -7.58 10.21
N VAL A 35 -11.27 -7.84 11.49
CA VAL A 35 -12.62 -7.87 12.08
C VAL A 35 -13.29 -6.49 12.19
N ASP A 36 -12.51 -5.41 12.29
CA ASP A 36 -13.02 -4.03 12.41
C ASP A 36 -12.86 -3.24 11.10
N TYR A 37 -12.46 -3.93 10.03
CA TYR A 37 -12.00 -3.34 8.77
C TYR A 37 -12.96 -2.30 8.20
N GLU A 38 -14.26 -2.60 8.09
CA GLU A 38 -15.23 -1.71 7.48
C GLU A 38 -15.42 -0.42 8.30
N GLN A 39 -15.41 -0.52 9.63
CA GLN A 39 -15.55 0.64 10.51
C GLN A 39 -14.32 1.54 10.39
N GLU A 40 -13.12 0.98 10.44
CA GLU A 40 -11.88 1.75 10.34
C GLU A 40 -11.71 2.34 8.93
N LEU A 41 -12.03 1.58 7.88
CA LEU A 41 -11.98 2.08 6.52
C LEU A 41 -12.98 3.24 6.32
N ALA A 42 -14.21 3.11 6.81
CA ALA A 42 -15.19 4.20 6.75
C ALA A 42 -14.67 5.48 7.44
N ARG A 43 -14.04 5.34 8.61
CA ARG A 43 -13.40 6.47 9.33
C ARG A 43 -12.25 7.08 8.53
N LEU A 44 -11.42 6.27 7.88
CA LEU A 44 -10.30 6.75 7.08
C LEU A 44 -10.77 7.50 5.82
N LEU A 45 -11.84 7.03 5.18
CA LEU A 45 -12.40 7.64 3.98
C LEU A 45 -13.29 8.87 4.29
N ALA A 46 -13.72 9.05 5.53
CA ALA A 46 -14.61 10.15 5.93
C ALA A 46 -14.01 11.52 5.62
N GLY A 47 -14.76 12.36 4.89
CA GLY A 47 -14.33 13.70 4.49
C GLY A 47 -13.22 13.73 3.43
N LYS A 48 -12.84 12.58 2.86
CA LYS A 48 -11.83 12.47 1.79
C LYS A 48 -12.47 12.05 0.48
N GLU A 49 -12.13 12.77 -0.58
CA GLU A 49 -12.39 12.35 -1.95
C GLU A 49 -11.29 11.40 -2.40
N ILE A 50 -11.70 10.19 -2.77
CA ILE A 50 -10.80 9.12 -3.18
C ILE A 50 -11.17 8.77 -4.61
N PHE A 51 -10.21 8.82 -5.53
CA PHE A 51 -10.48 8.56 -6.95
C PHE A 51 -10.40 7.06 -7.29
N ALA A 52 -9.61 6.29 -6.52
CA ALA A 52 -9.44 4.86 -6.73
C ALA A 52 -9.26 4.14 -5.39
N LEU A 53 -9.83 2.94 -5.32
CA LEU A 53 -9.55 1.99 -4.25
C LEU A 53 -8.84 0.79 -4.86
N VAL A 54 -7.68 0.46 -4.32
CA VAL A 54 -6.79 -0.57 -4.82
C VAL A 54 -6.62 -1.64 -3.76
N MET A 55 -6.63 -2.90 -4.15
CA MET A 55 -6.47 -4.02 -3.22
C MET A 55 -5.46 -5.03 -3.76
N GLY A 56 -4.65 -5.55 -2.84
CA GLY A 56 -3.77 -6.68 -3.10
C GLY A 56 -4.50 -7.95 -3.47
N ASN A 57 -3.96 -8.73 -4.40
CA ASN A 57 -4.50 -10.05 -4.76
C ASN A 57 -4.03 -11.19 -3.84
N GLY A 58 -3.51 -10.87 -2.66
CA GLY A 58 -3.11 -11.84 -1.63
C GLY A 58 -4.23 -12.78 -1.14
N THR A 59 -3.94 -13.51 -0.07
CA THR A 59 -4.84 -14.56 0.45
C THR A 59 -6.13 -13.95 0.98
N ARG A 60 -7.30 -14.33 0.42
CA ARG A 60 -8.66 -13.82 0.73
C ARG A 60 -9.02 -12.44 0.14
N HIS A 61 -8.36 -12.01 -0.93
CA HIS A 61 -8.74 -10.77 -1.63
C HIS A 61 -10.22 -10.78 -2.07
N GLU A 62 -10.78 -11.91 -2.50
CA GLU A 62 -12.20 -12.02 -2.89
C GLU A 62 -13.16 -11.56 -1.77
N VAL A 63 -13.01 -12.11 -0.56
CA VAL A 63 -13.85 -11.76 0.59
C VAL A 63 -13.65 -10.30 1.00
N MET A 64 -12.42 -9.81 0.96
CA MET A 64 -12.12 -8.43 1.33
C MET A 64 -12.62 -7.44 0.28
N GLN A 65 -12.58 -7.80 -1.00
CA GLN A 65 -13.13 -7.03 -2.10
C GLN A 65 -14.64 -6.88 -1.94
N GLU A 66 -15.37 -7.98 -1.73
CA GLU A 66 -16.82 -7.94 -1.50
C GLU A 66 -17.19 -7.04 -0.31
N ARG A 67 -16.47 -7.18 0.82
CA ARG A 67 -16.67 -6.33 2.01
C ARG A 67 -16.44 -4.86 1.70
N THR A 68 -15.45 -4.56 0.86
CA THR A 68 -15.10 -3.18 0.48
C THR A 68 -16.13 -2.59 -0.47
N GLU A 69 -16.53 -3.32 -1.50
CA GLU A 69 -17.59 -2.91 -2.44
C GLU A 69 -18.91 -2.67 -1.70
N ALA A 70 -19.28 -3.58 -0.78
CA ALA A 70 -20.47 -3.42 0.05
C ALA A 70 -20.38 -2.17 0.95
N LEU A 71 -19.20 -1.85 1.50
CA LEU A 71 -19.00 -0.62 2.26
C LEU A 71 -19.13 0.62 1.39
N LEU A 72 -18.48 0.64 0.22
CA LEU A 72 -18.54 1.78 -0.71
C LEU A 72 -19.97 2.05 -1.15
N SER A 73 -20.74 1.00 -1.47
CA SER A 73 -22.16 1.09 -1.78
C SER A 73 -22.96 1.72 -0.63
N LYS A 74 -22.73 1.31 0.62
CA LYS A 74 -23.36 1.91 1.82
C LYS A 74 -22.99 3.38 2.04
N LEU A 75 -21.77 3.76 1.64
CA LEU A 75 -21.29 5.15 1.71
C LEU A 75 -21.76 6.00 0.52
N GLY A 76 -22.51 5.43 -0.42
CA GLY A 76 -22.93 6.12 -1.65
C GLY A 76 -21.76 6.48 -2.57
N ARG A 77 -20.68 5.69 -2.53
CA ARG A 77 -19.47 5.91 -3.34
C ARG A 77 -19.40 4.87 -4.45
N GLU A 78 -19.44 5.32 -5.69
CA GLU A 78 -19.26 4.48 -6.88
C GLU A 78 -17.78 4.47 -7.31
N ILE A 79 -16.91 3.95 -6.44
CA ILE A 79 -15.48 3.82 -6.72
C ILE A 79 -15.17 2.37 -7.04
N PRO A 80 -14.53 2.04 -8.18
CA PRO A 80 -14.14 0.68 -8.48
C PRO A 80 -13.03 0.21 -7.54
N VAL A 81 -13.14 -1.05 -7.08
CA VAL A 81 -12.07 -1.74 -6.36
C VAL A 81 -11.20 -2.46 -7.39
N THR A 82 -9.96 -1.99 -7.56
CA THR A 82 -9.02 -2.59 -8.52
C THR A 82 -8.08 -3.54 -7.82
N LEU A 83 -8.00 -4.79 -8.29
CA LEU A 83 -7.00 -5.74 -7.82
C LEU A 83 -5.64 -5.47 -8.47
N VAL A 84 -4.57 -5.52 -7.67
CA VAL A 84 -3.19 -5.43 -8.13
C VAL A 84 -2.48 -6.74 -7.85
N ASP A 85 -1.73 -7.24 -8.83
CA ASP A 85 -0.96 -8.48 -8.69
C ASP A 85 0.31 -8.25 -7.86
N GLU A 86 0.37 -8.93 -6.72
CA GLU A 86 1.37 -8.75 -5.69
C GLU A 86 2.45 -9.82 -5.78
N LYS A 87 3.44 -9.61 -6.66
CA LYS A 87 4.76 -10.25 -6.48
C LYS A 87 5.68 -9.31 -5.73
N TYR A 88 5.37 -9.03 -4.48
CA TYR A 88 6.27 -8.24 -3.64
C TYR A 88 7.49 -9.05 -3.21
N THR A 89 8.67 -8.53 -3.49
CA THR A 89 9.92 -9.03 -2.92
C THR A 89 10.35 -8.15 -1.76
N THR A 90 11.00 -8.74 -0.77
CA THR A 90 11.63 -8.01 0.36
C THR A 90 12.49 -6.85 -0.15
N GLU A 91 13.20 -7.06 -1.26
CA GLU A 91 14.07 -6.07 -1.90
C GLU A 91 13.32 -4.78 -2.34
N MET A 92 12.09 -4.89 -2.85
CA MET A 92 11.30 -3.72 -3.22
C MET A 92 10.90 -2.89 -2.01
N GLY A 93 10.44 -3.55 -0.96
CA GLY A 93 10.08 -2.85 0.28
C GLY A 93 11.29 -2.18 0.93
N GLU A 94 12.46 -2.80 0.83
CA GLU A 94 13.69 -2.18 1.31
C GLU A 94 14.06 -0.91 0.53
N GLN A 95 13.97 -0.94 -0.80
CA GLN A 95 14.23 0.24 -1.63
C GLN A 95 13.28 1.41 -1.29
N TRP A 96 12.01 1.12 -1.04
CA TRP A 96 11.02 2.13 -0.69
C TRP A 96 11.21 2.69 0.72
N TYR A 97 11.57 1.86 1.70
CA TYR A 97 11.95 2.35 3.02
C TYR A 97 13.08 3.38 2.91
N TRP A 98 14.12 3.12 2.12
CA TRP A 98 15.23 4.07 1.94
C TRP A 98 14.87 5.33 1.15
N LYS A 99 13.80 5.30 0.34
CA LYS A 99 13.26 6.49 -0.33
C LYS A 99 12.49 7.37 0.65
N ASP A 100 11.68 6.76 1.51
CA ASP A 100 10.91 7.45 2.57
C ASP A 100 11.81 7.95 3.71
N HIS A 101 12.85 7.17 4.04
CA HIS A 101 13.84 7.43 5.08
C HIS A 101 15.23 7.59 4.46
N PRO A 102 15.50 8.70 3.74
CA PRO A 102 16.82 8.93 3.16
C PRO A 102 17.86 8.94 4.27
N ALA A 103 18.96 8.22 4.09
CA ALA A 103 20.01 8.13 5.10
C ALA A 103 20.58 9.53 5.44
N LYS A 104 20.40 9.96 6.69
CA LYS A 104 20.93 11.22 7.23
C LYS A 104 22.15 10.96 8.12
N GLY A 105 23.09 11.90 8.17
CA GLY A 105 24.27 11.81 9.03
C GLY A 105 25.23 10.65 8.67
N LEU A 106 25.77 9.98 9.68
CA LEU A 106 26.75 8.87 9.54
C LEU A 106 26.23 7.69 8.70
N ALA A 107 24.91 7.49 8.64
CA ALA A 107 24.29 6.47 7.81
C ALA A 107 24.54 6.67 6.30
N ARG A 108 24.91 7.89 5.86
CA ARG A 108 25.31 8.16 4.47
C ARG A 108 26.61 7.45 4.08
N LEU A 109 27.51 7.22 5.04
CA LEU A 109 28.83 6.60 4.81
C LEU A 109 28.75 5.08 4.67
N ILE A 110 27.67 4.45 5.13
CA ILE A 110 27.46 3.01 4.99
C ILE A 110 27.00 2.72 3.56
N PRO A 111 27.63 1.82 2.79
CA PRO A 111 27.18 1.45 1.45
C PRO A 111 25.74 0.91 1.46
N LYS A 112 24.93 1.23 0.44
CA LYS A 112 23.51 0.84 0.36
C LYS A 112 23.28 -0.67 0.58
N GLY A 113 24.17 -1.52 0.06
CA GLY A 113 24.08 -2.98 0.21
C GLY A 113 24.42 -3.53 1.61
N MET A 114 24.83 -2.68 2.55
CA MET A 114 25.11 -3.05 3.95
C MET A 114 24.07 -2.46 4.91
N ARG A 115 23.02 -1.79 4.40
CA ARG A 115 21.98 -1.19 5.22
C ARG A 115 20.74 -2.09 5.22
N SER A 116 20.53 -2.84 6.29
CA SER A 116 19.28 -3.58 6.51
C SER A 116 18.16 -2.62 6.92
N VAL A 117 16.95 -2.84 6.42
CA VAL A 117 15.80 -2.06 6.86
C VAL A 117 15.46 -2.42 8.31
N PRO A 118 15.45 -1.44 9.24
CA PRO A 118 15.26 -1.69 10.67
C PRO A 118 13.79 -1.90 11.06
N VAL A 119 12.87 -1.95 10.08
CA VAL A 119 11.42 -2.12 10.28
C VAL A 119 10.90 -3.31 9.46
N PRO A 120 9.84 -3.99 9.91
CA PRO A 120 9.16 -4.99 9.10
C PRO A 120 8.69 -4.35 7.79
N VAL A 121 9.10 -4.94 6.66
CA VAL A 121 8.69 -4.51 5.33
C VAL A 121 7.17 -4.64 5.15
N ASP A 122 6.55 -5.54 5.93
CA ASP A 122 5.11 -5.82 5.94
C ASP A 122 4.24 -4.56 6.19
N ASP A 123 4.73 -3.58 6.95
CA ASP A 123 4.00 -2.34 7.26
C ASP A 123 3.90 -1.39 6.04
N TYR A 124 4.60 -1.69 4.94
CA TYR A 124 4.67 -0.85 3.74
C TYR A 124 3.89 -1.42 2.55
N VAL A 125 3.48 -2.69 2.61
CA VAL A 125 2.86 -3.40 1.47
C VAL A 125 1.70 -2.62 0.89
N ALA A 126 0.76 -2.17 1.74
CA ALA A 126 -0.38 -1.36 1.30
C ALA A 126 0.02 -0.08 0.55
N TRP A 127 1.10 0.61 0.95
CA TRP A 127 1.56 1.80 0.22
C TRP A 127 2.16 1.41 -1.15
N ILE A 128 2.94 0.34 -1.19
CA ILE A 128 3.56 -0.13 -2.44
C ILE A 128 2.49 -0.56 -3.45
N ILE A 129 1.39 -1.19 -3.01
CA ILE A 129 0.20 -1.46 -3.85
C ILE A 129 -0.29 -0.20 -4.54
N GLY A 130 -0.46 0.88 -3.77
CA GLY A 130 -0.87 2.16 -4.32
C GLY A 130 0.11 2.69 -5.37
N CYS A 131 1.41 2.58 -5.11
CA CYS A 131 2.44 3.01 -6.04
C CYS A 131 2.54 2.13 -7.30
N ILE A 132 2.26 0.83 -7.22
CA ILE A 132 2.17 -0.05 -8.40
C ILE A 132 0.99 0.37 -9.27
N TYR A 133 -0.18 0.58 -8.66
CA TYR A 133 -1.36 1.04 -9.40
C TYR A 133 -1.13 2.37 -10.11
N LEU A 134 -0.39 3.30 -9.48
CA LEU A 134 0.00 4.58 -10.09
C LEU A 134 1.08 4.43 -11.18
N GLY A 135 1.64 3.24 -11.41
CA GLY A 135 2.74 3.02 -12.34
C GLY A 135 4.07 3.64 -11.90
N ILE A 136 4.16 4.08 -10.63
CA ILE A 136 5.38 4.63 -10.01
C ILE A 136 6.36 3.49 -9.70
N VAL A 137 5.83 2.31 -9.40
CA VAL A 137 6.57 1.06 -9.26
C VAL A 137 6.18 0.15 -10.41
N LYS A 138 7.15 -0.35 -11.17
CA LYS A 138 6.90 -1.40 -12.14
C LYS A 138 7.26 -2.75 -11.53
N ALA A 139 6.39 -3.74 -11.67
CA ALA A 139 6.71 -5.12 -11.33
C ALA A 139 7.93 -5.66 -12.13
N GLU A 140 8.24 -5.02 -13.27
CA GLU A 140 9.40 -5.30 -14.13
C GLU A 140 10.75 -4.84 -13.54
N ASP A 141 10.75 -3.86 -12.62
CA ASP A 141 11.98 -3.35 -11.98
C ASP A 141 12.64 -4.38 -11.06
N VAL A 142 11.99 -5.53 -10.87
CA VAL A 142 12.35 -6.63 -9.97
C VAL A 142 12.83 -7.86 -10.75
N GLY A 143 12.85 -7.77 -12.08
CA GLY A 143 12.87 -8.93 -12.96
C GLY A 143 14.13 -9.18 -13.77
N HIS A 144 15.23 -8.43 -13.66
CA HIS A 144 16.47 -8.79 -14.37
C HIS A 144 17.77 -8.30 -13.68
N LYS A 145 18.37 -9.18 -12.88
CA LYS A 145 19.78 -9.52 -13.13
C LYS A 145 19.80 -10.91 -13.76
N LYS A 146 19.94 -10.95 -15.09
CA LYS A 146 20.60 -12.09 -15.74
C LYS A 146 21.99 -12.18 -15.12
N VAL A 147 22.20 -13.19 -14.27
CA VAL A 147 23.50 -13.85 -14.14
C VAL A 147 23.46 -15.10 -14.99
#